data_AF-A0A1V3NUR3-F1
#
_entry.id   AF-A0A1V3NUR3-F1
#
_cell.length_a   1.000
_cell.length_b   1.000
_cell.length_c   1.000
_cell.angle_alpha   90.00
_cell.angle_beta   90.00
_cell.angle_gamma   90.00
#
_symmetry.space_group_name_H-M   'P 1'
#
loop_
_entity.id
_entity.type
_entity.pdbx_description
1 polymer ?
#
loop_
_entity_poly.entity_id
_entity_poly.type
_entity_poly.pdbx_seq_one_letter_code
_entity_poly.pdbx_strand_id
1 'polypeptide(L)' 'MNKETIKAFIAWLEEASLEEIRTHQAFVVENLKDVRTPEGRADAKLALRLIDEEILARMALNRSRRG' A
#
# COMPACT_ATOMS: atom_id res chain seq x y z
N MET A 1 13.49 3.80 -1.13
CA MET A 1 12.40 4.65 -0.61
C MET A 1 12.95 5.29 0.62
N ASN A 2 13.02 6.62 0.65
CA ASN A 2 13.58 7.28 1.82
C ASN A 2 12.59 7.21 3.00
N LYS A 3 13.09 7.44 4.21
CA LYS A 3 12.31 7.34 5.45
C LYS A 3 11.12 8.31 5.48
N GLU A 4 11.27 9.49 4.91
CA GLU A 4 10.22 10.51 4.90
C GLU A 4 9.07 10.10 3.96
N THR A 5 9.40 9.55 2.78
CA THR A 5 8.41 9.00 1.85
C THR A 5 7.64 7.85 2.47
N ILE A 6 8.31 6.95 3.21
CA ILE A 6 7.62 5.84 3.90
C ILE A 6 6.64 6.39 4.93
N LYS A 7 7.05 7.39 5.73
CA LYS A 7 6.16 8.00 6.74
C LYS A 7 4.95 8.68 6.12
N ALA A 8 5.16 9.47 5.06
CA ALA A 8 4.07 10.12 4.35
C ALA A 8 3.11 9.09 3.72
N PHE A 9 3.66 7.99 3.21
CA PHE A 9 2.86 6.90 2.64
C PHE A 9 2.02 6.18 3.70
N ILE A 10 2.59 5.93 4.88
CA ILE A 10 1.84 5.34 6.00
C ILE A 10 0.73 6.29 6.47
N ALA A 11 1.02 7.58 6.65
CA ALA A 11 0.01 8.56 7.02
C ALA A 11 -1.14 8.61 6.00
N TRP A 12 -0.81 8.57 4.71
CA TRP A 12 -1.82 8.46 3.66
C TRP A 12 -2.64 7.17 3.76
N LEU A 13 -2.01 6.02 4.02
CA LEU A 13 -2.73 4.75 4.22
C LEU A 13 -3.70 4.82 5.39
N GLU A 14 -3.37 5.49 6.49
CA GLU A 14 -4.24 5.62 7.66
C GLU A 14 -5.49 6.45 7.37
N GLU A 15 -5.38 7.48 6.52
CA GLU A 15 -6.48 8.39 6.19
C GLU A 15 -7.31 7.96 4.96
N ALA A 16 -6.69 7.29 4.00
CA ALA A 16 -7.33 6.90 2.74
C ALA A 16 -8.46 5.89 2.95
N SER A 17 -9.49 5.95 2.11
CA SER A 17 -10.55 4.94 2.07
C SER A 17 -10.04 3.61 1.49
N LEU A 18 -10.79 2.52 1.74
CA LEU A 18 -10.42 1.20 1.19
C LEU A 18 -10.41 1.19 -0.35
N GLU A 19 -11.30 1.97 -0.98
CA GLU A 19 -11.37 2.07 -2.44
C GLU A 19 -10.16 2.80 -3.01
N GLU A 20 -9.72 3.90 -2.38
CA GLU A 20 -8.49 4.61 -2.76
C GLU A 20 -7.26 3.72 -2.61
N ILE A 21 -7.17 2.97 -1.49
CA ILE A 21 -6.05 2.05 -1.26
C ILE A 21 -6.00 0.97 -2.34
N ARG A 22 -7.15 0.37 -2.70
CA ARG A 22 -7.21 -0.63 -3.78
C ARG A 22 -6.90 -0.05 -5.15
N THR A 23 -7.36 1.17 -5.42
CA THR A 23 -7.05 1.88 -6.67
C THR A 23 -5.54 2.12 -6.78
N HIS A 24 -4.91 2.55 -5.69
CA HIS A 24 -3.47 2.76 -5.64
C HIS A 24 -2.70 1.42 -5.76
N GLN A 25 -3.19 0.34 -5.14
CA GLN A 25 -2.63 -1.00 -5.30
C GLN A 25 -2.58 -1.41 -6.77
N ALA A 26 -3.70 -1.28 -7.49
CA ALA A 26 -3.79 -1.60 -8.91
C ALA A 26 -2.79 -0.76 -9.72
N PHE A 27 -2.75 0.55 -9.47
CA PHE A 27 -1.78 1.44 -10.10
C PHE A 27 -0.33 0.98 -9.90
N VAL A 28 0.07 0.64 -8.68
CA VAL A 28 1.44 0.19 -8.40
C VAL A 28 1.74 -1.14 -9.09
N VAL A 29 0.80 -2.09 -9.09
CA VAL A 29 0.95 -3.38 -9.80
C VAL A 29 1.12 -3.18 -11.30
N GLU A 30 0.28 -2.34 -11.91
CA GLU A 30 0.29 -2.09 -13.35
C GLU A 30 1.58 -1.43 -13.82
N ASN A 31 2.14 -0.52 -13.02
CA ASN A 31 3.34 0.25 -13.34
C ASN A 31 4.64 -0.43 -12.88
N LEU A 32 4.56 -1.47 -12.03
CA LEU A 32 5.75 -2.18 -11.54
C LEU A 32 6.60 -2.75 -12.67
N LYS A 33 5.95 -3.21 -13.76
CA LYS A 33 6.61 -3.75 -14.95
C LYS A 33 7.50 -2.73 -15.67
N ASP A 34 7.17 -1.44 -15.55
CA ASP A 34 7.86 -0.34 -16.21
C ASP A 34 9.05 0.17 -15.38
N VAL A 35 9.17 -0.25 -14.12
CA VAL A 35 10.31 0.09 -13.25
C VAL A 35 11.53 -0.73 -13.62
N ARG A 36 12.57 -0.04 -14.12
CA ARG A 36 13.80 -0.66 -14.63
C ARG A 36 14.92 -0.79 -13.59
N THR A 37 14.91 0.01 -12.53
CA THR A 37 15.97 0.00 -11.52
C THR A 37 15.66 -1.01 -10.40
N PRO A 38 16.68 -1.74 -9.89
CA PRO A 38 16.51 -2.62 -8.73
C PRO A 38 15.94 -1.91 -7.51
N GLU A 39 16.40 -0.68 -7.25
CA GLU A 39 15.97 0.15 -6.12
C GLU A 39 14.51 0.56 -6.27
N GLY A 40 14.11 1.02 -7.46
CA GLY A 40 12.71 1.36 -7.73
C GLY A 40 11.78 0.15 -7.59
N ARG A 41 12.23 -1.04 -8.01
CA ARG A 41 11.46 -2.27 -7.82
C ARG A 41 11.34 -2.65 -6.35
N ALA A 42 12.39 -2.48 -5.57
CA ALA A 42 12.37 -2.73 -4.13
C ALA A 42 11.38 -1.78 -3.44
N ASP A 43 11.34 -0.51 -3.86
CA ASP A 43 10.44 0.52 -3.35
C ASP A 43 8.98 0.22 -3.68
N ALA A 44 8.68 -0.09 -4.94
CA ALA A 44 7.32 -0.44 -5.34
C ALA A 44 6.84 -1.73 -4.65
N LYS A 45 7.71 -2.72 -4.46
CA LYS A 45 7.40 -3.93 -3.66
C LYS A 45 7.19 -3.61 -2.17
N LEU A 46 7.90 -2.65 -1.61
CA LEU A 46 7.67 -2.19 -0.25
C LEU A 46 6.30 -1.52 -0.13
N ALA A 47 5.97 -0.62 -1.06
CA ALA A 47 4.66 0.03 -1.10
C ALA A 47 3.51 -0.97 -1.20
N LEU A 48 3.62 -1.97 -2.09
CA LEU A 48 2.61 -3.05 -2.21
C LEU A 48 2.40 -3.81 -0.91
N ARG A 49 3.49 -4.20 -0.24
CA ARG A 49 3.37 -4.91 1.05
C ARG A 49 2.67 -4.07 2.11
N LEU A 50 2.97 -2.77 2.19
CA LEU A 50 2.31 -1.88 3.16
C LEU A 50 0.81 -1.74 2.85
N ILE A 51 0.45 -1.66 1.57
CA ILE A 51 -0.96 -1.65 1.13
C ILE A 51 -1.66 -2.95 1.53
N ASP A 52 -1.05 -4.10 1.25
CA ASP A 52 -1.63 -5.41 1.54
C ASP A 52 -1.90 -5.59 3.04
N GLU A 53 -0.93 -5.23 3.88
CA GLU A 53 -1.06 -5.29 5.34
C GLU A 53 -2.20 -4.39 5.85
N GLU A 54 -2.32 -3.18 5.32
CA GLU A 54 -3.40 -2.25 5.71
C GLU A 54 -4.78 -2.77 5.31
N ILE A 55 -4.91 -3.32 4.09
CA ILE A 55 -6.15 -3.96 3.64
C ILE A 55 -6.52 -5.12 4.56
N LEU A 56 -5.56 -5.98 4.90
CA LEU A 56 -5.77 -7.12 5.80
C LEU A 56 -6.19 -6.67 7.19
N ALA A 57 -5.53 -5.65 7.75
CA ALA A 57 -5.86 -5.08 9.06
C ALA A 57 -7.30 -4.56 9.09
N ARG A 58 -7.71 -3.78 8.08
CA ARG A 58 -9.10 -3.28 7.96
C ARG A 58 -10.12 -4.39 7.81
N MET A 59 -9.82 -5.42 7.02
CA MET A 59 -10.70 -6.58 6.86
C MET A 59 -10.84 -7.36 8.17
N ALA A 60 -9.76 -7.52 8.93
CA ALA A 60 -9.79 -8.15 10.24
C ALA A 60 -10.65 -7.35 11.22
N LEU A 61 -10.48 -6.02 11.30
CA LEU A 61 -11.30 -5.15 12.14
C LEU A 61 -12.78 -5.20 11.78
N ASN A 62 -13.11 -5.20 10.48
CA ASN A 62 -14.51 -5.28 10.04
C ASN A 62 -15.16 -6.64 10.38
N ARG A 63 -14.39 -7.73 10.34
CA ARG A 63 -14.86 -9.05 10.83
C ARG A 63 -15.09 -9.04 12.33
N SER A 64 -14.14 -8.51 13.12
CA SER A 64 -14.26 -8.45 14.58
C SER A 64 -15.40 -7.55 15.06
N ARG A 65 -15.84 -6.56 14.26
CA ARG A 65 -17.00 -5.71 14.58
C ARG A 65 -18.36 -6.35 14.26
N ARG A 66 -18.40 -7.48 13.55
CA ARG A 66 -19.62 -8.18 13.12
C ARG A 66 -19.89 -9.49 13.88
N GLY A 67 -19.03 -9.88 14.81
CA GLY A 67 -19.22 -11.01 15.73
C GLY A 67 -19.59 -10.52 17.12
#